data_AF-A0A9E3HV59-F1
#
_entry.id   AF-A0A9E3HV59-F1
#
_cell.length_a   1.000
_cell.length_b   1.000
_cell.length_c   1.000
_cell.angle_alpha   90.00
_cell.angle_beta   90.00
_cell.angle_gamma   90.00
#
_symmetry.space_group_name_H-M   'P 1'
#
loop_
_entity.id
_entity.type
_entity.pdbx_description
1 polymer ?
#
loop_
_entity_poly.entity_id
_entity_poly.type
_entity_poly.pdbx_seq_one_letter_code
_entity_poly.pdbx_strand_id
1 'polypeptide(L)'
;MTETSQSYLELLSFKSAEEAYEGVKELASNLDDNQHQIRSCIFDLHAAVEVELRRIFYHTFKAQLFLTDDETENKKTLEKFDRMIGRLGFMDMYRVLEPVLNSWPYPDLQSIRDINEARNVAAHGDGVEKVSYKGRNPFSVADCFAQMFFDVWAIKQSIAKYFDWVIERPKAQLRRYIDKYGTSEL
;
A
#
# COMPACT_ATOMS: atom_id res chain seq x y z
N MET A 1 26.29 16.45 -32.37
CA MET A 1 25.19 17.39 -32.05
C MET A 1 25.01 17.33 -30.54
N THR A 2 25.44 18.38 -29.85
CA THR A 2 25.40 18.50 -28.39
C THR A 2 23.99 18.87 -27.96
N GLU A 3 23.31 18.00 -27.24
CA GLU A 3 22.03 18.31 -26.61
C GLU A 3 22.22 19.43 -25.59
N THR A 4 21.80 20.64 -25.94
CA THR A 4 21.50 21.71 -24.97
C THR A 4 20.32 21.25 -24.13
N SER A 5 20.58 20.43 -23.12
CA SER A 5 19.67 20.28 -21.99
C SER A 5 19.79 21.55 -21.17
N GLN A 6 18.92 22.54 -21.44
CA GLN A 6 18.75 23.66 -20.52
C GLN A 6 18.28 23.08 -19.19
N SER A 7 19.10 23.25 -18.16
CA SER A 7 18.77 22.77 -16.83
C SER A 7 17.50 23.46 -16.35
N TYR A 8 16.55 22.72 -15.77
CA TYR A 8 15.33 23.31 -15.22
C TYR A 8 15.61 24.37 -14.15
N LEU A 9 16.75 24.28 -13.46
CA LEU A 9 17.22 25.31 -12.53
C LEU A 9 17.49 26.64 -13.27
N GLU A 10 18.14 26.59 -14.42
CA GLU A 10 18.41 27.78 -15.26
C GLU A 10 17.11 28.36 -15.81
N LEU A 11 16.18 27.52 -16.26
CA LEU A 11 14.87 27.95 -16.75
C LEU A 11 14.03 28.64 -15.67
N LEU A 12 14.13 28.17 -14.43
CA LEU A 12 13.43 28.74 -13.28
C LEU A 12 14.25 29.83 -12.57
N SER A 13 15.41 30.20 -13.12
CA SER A 13 16.32 31.19 -12.55
C SER A 13 16.83 30.88 -11.13
N PHE A 14 16.85 29.60 -10.74
CA PHE A 14 17.42 29.14 -9.48
C PHE A 14 18.93 28.92 -9.61
N LYS A 15 19.69 29.44 -8.64
CA LYS A 15 21.16 29.41 -8.61
C LYS A 15 21.71 28.21 -7.85
N SER A 16 20.88 27.53 -7.06
CA SER A 16 21.25 26.29 -6.36
C SER A 16 20.05 25.35 -6.20
N ALA A 17 20.32 24.13 -5.74
CA ALA A 17 19.27 23.16 -5.44
C ALA A 17 18.40 23.63 -4.27
N GLU A 18 19.01 24.26 -3.26
CA GLU A 18 18.32 24.81 -2.09
C GLU A 18 17.32 25.90 -2.48
N GLU A 19 17.72 26.84 -3.37
CA GLU A 19 16.82 27.88 -3.88
C GLU A 19 15.63 27.27 -4.65
N ALA A 20 15.88 26.20 -5.39
CA ALA A 20 14.81 25.46 -6.06
C ALA A 20 13.88 24.73 -5.09
N TYR A 21 14.41 24.15 -4.01
CA TYR A 21 13.59 23.49 -2.99
C TYR A 21 12.71 24.49 -2.25
N GLU A 22 13.22 25.67 -1.90
CA GLU A 22 12.45 26.74 -1.28
C GLU A 22 11.35 27.25 -2.23
N GLY A 23 11.70 27.56 -3.47
CA GLY A 23 10.72 28.03 -4.46
C GLY A 23 9.63 27.00 -4.79
N VAL A 24 10.00 25.71 -4.87
CA VAL A 24 9.02 24.63 -5.03
C VAL A 24 8.16 24.46 -3.78
N LYS A 25 8.74 24.60 -2.58
CA LYS A 25 7.99 24.52 -1.32
C LYS A 25 6.95 25.62 -1.23
N GLU A 26 7.32 26.87 -1.50
CA GLU A 26 6.40 28.01 -1.54
C GLU A 26 5.23 27.80 -2.51
N LEU A 27 5.51 27.22 -3.68
CA LEU A 27 4.47 26.89 -4.65
C LEU A 27 3.60 25.71 -4.21
N ALA A 28 4.20 24.69 -3.59
CA ALA A 28 3.57 23.41 -3.33
C ALA A 28 2.72 23.40 -2.05
N SER A 29 3.16 24.04 -0.97
CA SER A 29 2.37 24.13 0.26
C SER A 29 2.93 25.11 1.30
N ASN A 30 2.05 25.67 2.13
CA ASN A 30 2.44 26.52 3.27
C ASN A 30 2.86 25.72 4.53
N LEU A 31 3.19 24.44 4.39
CA LEU A 31 3.58 23.60 5.52
C LEU A 31 5.04 23.85 5.90
N ASP A 32 5.34 23.74 7.20
CA ASP A 32 6.73 23.69 7.67
C ASP A 32 7.38 22.32 7.38
N ASP A 33 8.70 22.23 7.58
CA ASP A 33 9.45 21.01 7.25
C ASP A 33 9.00 19.80 8.09
N ASN A 34 8.63 20.00 9.36
CA ASN A 34 8.16 18.94 10.24
C ASN A 34 6.79 18.42 9.75
N GLN A 35 5.90 19.32 9.34
CA GLN A 35 4.60 18.97 8.77
C GLN A 35 4.77 18.24 7.43
N HIS A 36 5.69 18.69 6.57
CA HIS A 36 6.05 17.96 5.35
C HIS A 36 6.53 16.54 5.65
N GLN A 37 7.38 16.39 6.66
CA GLN A 37 7.89 15.09 7.10
C GLN A 37 6.77 14.18 7.60
N ILE A 38 5.92 14.66 8.52
CA ILE A 38 4.78 13.90 9.06
C ILE A 38 3.85 13.47 7.92
N ARG A 39 3.52 14.37 6.99
CA ARG A 39 2.69 14.05 5.82
C ARG A 39 3.31 12.97 4.94
N SER A 40 4.61 13.06 4.66
CA SER A 40 5.32 12.03 3.90
C SER A 40 5.25 10.67 4.59
N CYS A 41 5.49 10.64 5.91
CA CYS A 41 5.40 9.40 6.67
C CYS A 41 3.97 8.83 6.69
N ILE A 42 2.93 9.66 6.76
CA ILE A 42 1.54 9.19 6.61
C ILE A 42 1.33 8.50 5.26
N PHE A 43 1.90 9.04 4.18
CA PHE A 43 1.80 8.45 2.85
C PHE A 43 2.55 7.11 2.77
N ASP A 44 3.76 7.04 3.32
CA ASP A 44 4.56 5.80 3.33
C ASP A 44 3.89 4.71 4.18
N LEU A 45 3.32 5.07 5.32
CA LEU A 45 2.60 4.16 6.20
C LEU A 45 1.33 3.60 5.53
N HIS A 46 0.56 4.46 4.86
CA HIS A 46 -0.59 4.04 4.06
C HIS A 46 -0.18 3.11 2.91
N ALA A 47 0.86 3.48 2.16
CA ALA A 47 1.37 2.68 1.04
C ALA A 47 1.87 1.30 1.51
N ALA A 48 2.51 1.22 2.68
CA ALA A 48 2.95 -0.04 3.26
C ALA A 48 1.78 -1.00 3.52
N VAL A 49 0.64 -0.49 4.01
CA VAL A 49 -0.58 -1.31 4.19
C VAL A 49 -1.20 -1.67 2.85
N GLU A 50 -1.25 -0.73 1.89
CA GLU A 50 -1.78 -0.99 0.54
C GLU A 50 -1.03 -2.12 -0.17
N VAL A 51 0.29 -2.17 -0.05
CA VAL A 51 1.13 -3.25 -0.59
C VAL A 51 0.72 -4.61 -0.02
N GLU A 52 0.45 -4.69 1.28
CA GLU A 52 0.04 -5.95 1.91
C GLU A 52 -1.38 -6.38 1.50
N LEU A 53 -2.32 -5.43 1.36
CA LEU A 53 -3.64 -5.74 0.81
C LEU A 53 -3.53 -6.27 -0.63
N ARG A 54 -2.68 -5.64 -1.46
CA ARG A 54 -2.40 -6.09 -2.82
C ARG A 54 -1.77 -7.48 -2.85
N ARG A 55 -0.87 -7.78 -1.92
CA ARG A 55 -0.27 -9.10 -1.76
C ARG A 55 -1.33 -10.16 -1.46
N ILE A 56 -2.27 -9.90 -0.56
CA ILE A 56 -3.39 -10.81 -0.28
C ILE A 56 -4.19 -11.08 -1.56
N PHE A 57 -4.59 -10.03 -2.28
CA PHE A 57 -5.32 -10.16 -3.55
C PHE A 57 -4.55 -10.99 -4.57
N TYR A 58 -3.29 -10.63 -4.81
CA TYR A 58 -2.42 -11.28 -5.77
C TYR A 58 -2.37 -12.78 -5.54
N HIS A 59 -2.03 -13.22 -4.33
CA HIS A 59 -1.85 -14.63 -4.06
C HIS A 59 -3.16 -15.41 -3.93
N THR A 60 -4.25 -14.75 -3.53
CA THR A 60 -5.58 -15.38 -3.49
C THR A 60 -6.05 -15.71 -4.90
N PHE A 61 -6.01 -14.73 -5.81
CA PHE A 61 -6.55 -14.89 -7.16
C PHE A 61 -5.58 -15.54 -8.15
N LYS A 62 -4.26 -15.40 -7.96
CA LYS A 62 -3.27 -16.08 -8.82
C LYS A 62 -3.44 -17.60 -8.79
N ALA A 63 -3.83 -18.15 -7.65
CA ALA A 63 -4.09 -19.59 -7.52
C ALA A 63 -5.31 -20.09 -8.31
N GLN A 64 -6.17 -19.16 -8.76
CA GLN A 64 -7.36 -19.48 -9.57
C GLN A 64 -7.08 -19.36 -11.07
N LEU A 65 -5.89 -18.92 -11.47
CA LEU A 65 -5.52 -18.87 -12.89
C LEU A 65 -5.33 -20.30 -13.40
N PHE A 66 -6.07 -20.64 -14.44
CA PHE A 66 -5.90 -21.88 -15.17
C PHE A 66 -4.81 -21.70 -16.22
N LEU A 67 -3.64 -22.29 -15.96
CA LEU A 67 -2.50 -22.28 -16.88
C LEU A 67 -2.42 -23.63 -17.59
N THR A 68 -2.28 -23.62 -18.90
CA THR A 68 -2.24 -24.82 -19.76
C THR A 68 -0.82 -25.12 -20.23
N ASP A 69 -0.65 -26.02 -21.20
CA ASP A 69 0.63 -26.24 -21.86
C ASP A 69 1.01 -25.13 -22.86
N ASP A 70 0.10 -24.19 -23.17
CA ASP A 70 0.39 -23.04 -24.02
C ASP A 70 1.10 -21.93 -23.22
N GLU A 71 2.43 -21.97 -23.21
CA GLU A 71 3.27 -21.00 -22.50
C GLU A 71 3.05 -19.55 -22.98
N THR A 72 2.71 -19.34 -24.26
CA THR A 72 2.52 -18.01 -24.81
C THR A 72 1.25 -17.37 -24.28
N GLU A 73 0.16 -18.13 -24.24
CA GLU A 73 -1.11 -17.66 -23.70
C GLU A 73 -1.06 -17.52 -22.17
N ASN A 74 -0.35 -18.42 -21.49
CA ASN A 74 -0.08 -18.31 -20.06
C ASN A 74 0.64 -17.00 -19.72
N LYS A 75 1.68 -16.64 -20.48
CA LYS A 75 2.43 -15.41 -20.27
C LYS A 75 1.55 -14.16 -20.42
N LYS A 76 0.75 -14.08 -21.49
CA LYS A 76 -0.19 -12.96 -21.71
C LYS A 76 -1.20 -12.86 -20.58
N THR A 77 -1.73 -14.00 -20.14
CA THR A 77 -2.69 -14.07 -19.04
C THR A 77 -2.08 -13.54 -17.74
N LEU A 78 -0.86 -13.96 -17.40
CA LEU A 78 -0.15 -13.48 -16.22
C LEU A 78 0.16 -11.98 -16.30
N GLU A 79 0.64 -11.48 -17.44
CA GLU A 79 0.89 -10.04 -17.63
C GLU A 79 -0.38 -9.20 -17.49
N LYS A 80 -1.50 -9.68 -18.02
CA LYS A 80 -2.81 -9.03 -17.85
C LYS A 80 -3.23 -9.06 -16.38
N PHE A 81 -3.09 -10.19 -15.71
CA PHE A 81 -3.42 -10.34 -14.29
C PHE A 81 -2.59 -9.39 -13.42
N ASP A 82 -1.27 -9.39 -13.57
CA ASP A 82 -0.34 -8.53 -12.83
C ASP A 82 -0.70 -7.05 -13.02
N ARG A 83 -1.02 -6.65 -14.25
CA ARG A 83 -1.47 -5.28 -14.58
C ARG A 83 -2.80 -4.93 -13.93
N MET A 84 -3.76 -5.85 -13.91
CA MET A 84 -5.06 -5.61 -13.28
C MET A 84 -4.93 -5.47 -11.76
N ILE A 85 -4.16 -6.36 -11.11
CA ILE A 85 -3.89 -6.27 -9.68
C ILE A 85 -3.14 -4.98 -9.32
N GLY A 86 -2.16 -4.58 -10.13
CA GLY A 86 -1.39 -3.35 -9.92
C GLY A 86 -2.21 -2.07 -10.01
N ARG A 87 -3.37 -2.09 -10.69
CA ARG A 87 -4.28 -0.94 -10.82
C ARG A 87 -5.28 -0.81 -9.68
N LEU A 88 -5.42 -1.83 -8.84
CA LEU A 88 -6.33 -1.76 -7.70
C LEU A 88 -5.79 -0.77 -6.66
N GLY A 89 -6.62 0.21 -6.32
CA GLY A 89 -6.35 1.15 -5.24
C GLY A 89 -6.68 0.56 -3.87
N PHE A 90 -6.23 1.23 -2.81
CA PHE A 90 -6.48 0.81 -1.43
C PHE A 90 -7.96 0.48 -1.17
N MET A 91 -8.88 1.39 -1.52
CA MET A 91 -10.31 1.22 -1.21
C MET A 91 -10.98 0.12 -2.01
N ASP A 92 -10.52 -0.15 -3.24
CA ASP A 92 -11.04 -1.27 -4.05
C ASP A 92 -10.74 -2.60 -3.36
N MET A 93 -9.51 -2.74 -2.85
CA MET A 93 -9.07 -3.93 -2.15
C MET A 93 -9.69 -4.04 -0.76
N TYR A 94 -9.64 -2.94 0.02
CA TYR A 94 -10.12 -2.93 1.40
C TYR A 94 -11.60 -3.28 1.50
N ARG A 95 -12.48 -2.74 0.65
CA ARG A 95 -13.93 -3.03 0.71
C ARG A 95 -14.27 -4.51 0.56
N VAL A 96 -13.52 -5.22 -0.29
CA VAL A 96 -13.73 -6.66 -0.50
C VAL A 96 -13.15 -7.46 0.66
N LEU A 97 -12.00 -7.04 1.19
CA LEU A 97 -11.31 -7.73 2.27
C LEU A 97 -11.87 -7.42 3.66
N GLU A 98 -12.56 -6.30 3.84
CA GLU A 98 -13.02 -5.81 5.15
C GLU A 98 -13.77 -6.88 5.96
N PRO A 99 -14.76 -7.61 5.42
CA PRO A 99 -15.42 -8.67 6.18
C PRO A 99 -14.46 -9.79 6.62
N VAL A 100 -13.49 -10.13 5.77
CA VAL A 100 -12.49 -11.18 6.05
C VAL A 100 -11.53 -10.70 7.14
N LEU A 101 -11.00 -9.49 7.00
CA LEU A 101 -10.08 -8.86 7.94
C LEU A 101 -10.74 -8.63 9.31
N ASN A 102 -12.01 -8.22 9.33
CA ASN A 102 -12.77 -8.01 10.56
C ASN A 102 -13.14 -9.32 11.28
N SER A 103 -13.26 -10.43 10.53
CA SER A 103 -13.46 -11.76 11.12
C SER A 103 -12.17 -12.38 11.68
N TRP A 104 -11.01 -11.76 11.44
CA TRP A 104 -9.75 -12.23 12.00
C TRP A 104 -9.78 -12.13 13.54
N PRO A 105 -9.32 -13.16 14.28
CA PRO A 105 -9.46 -13.20 15.74
C PRO A 105 -8.66 -12.13 16.48
N TYR A 106 -7.73 -11.44 15.81
CA TYR A 106 -6.94 -10.37 16.38
C TYR A 106 -7.43 -9.00 15.87
N PRO A 107 -7.60 -8.00 16.75
CA PRO A 107 -8.25 -6.73 16.42
C PRO A 107 -7.40 -5.82 15.50
N ASP A 108 -6.12 -6.12 15.31
CA ASP A 108 -5.17 -5.25 14.58
C ASP A 108 -5.63 -4.91 13.15
N LEU A 109 -6.42 -5.78 12.53
CA LEU A 109 -6.89 -5.61 11.14
C LEU A 109 -8.22 -4.84 11.03
N GLN A 110 -8.90 -4.56 12.14
CA GLN A 110 -10.23 -3.94 12.15
C GLN A 110 -10.22 -2.43 11.86
N SER A 111 -9.07 -1.78 12.02
CA SER A 111 -8.93 -0.31 11.93
C SER A 111 -8.06 0.15 10.75
N ILE A 112 -7.85 -0.71 9.75
CA ILE A 112 -7.03 -0.38 8.57
C ILE A 112 -7.58 0.84 7.82
N ARG A 113 -8.90 1.04 7.84
CA ARG A 113 -9.58 2.18 7.20
C ARG A 113 -9.12 3.54 7.73
N ASP A 114 -8.84 3.67 9.03
CA ASP A 114 -8.49 4.94 9.67
C ASP A 114 -7.23 5.56 9.05
N ILE A 115 -6.28 4.72 8.64
CA ILE A 115 -5.02 5.16 8.00
C ILE A 115 -5.31 5.80 6.64
N ASN A 116 -6.22 5.21 5.86
CA ASN A 116 -6.61 5.75 4.57
C ASN A 116 -7.41 7.05 4.69
N GLU A 117 -8.27 7.17 5.71
CA GLU A 117 -8.98 8.43 5.99
C GLU A 117 -7.99 9.55 6.37
N ALA A 118 -7.08 9.29 7.31
CA ALA A 118 -6.04 10.24 7.69
C ALA A 118 -5.16 10.65 6.48
N ARG A 119 -4.73 9.68 5.66
CA ARG A 119 -3.94 9.93 4.45
C ARG A 119 -4.69 10.76 3.42
N ASN A 120 -5.98 10.49 3.18
CA ASN A 120 -6.76 11.25 2.20
C ASN A 120 -6.96 12.71 2.62
N VAL A 121 -7.22 12.96 3.91
CA VAL A 121 -7.31 14.33 4.43
C VAL A 121 -5.96 15.02 4.35
N ALA A 122 -4.86 14.32 4.67
CA ALA A 122 -3.51 14.88 4.56
C ALA A 122 -3.09 15.20 3.11
N ALA A 123 -3.65 14.48 2.12
CA ALA A 123 -3.35 14.67 0.70
C ALA A 123 -4.21 15.75 0.02
N HIS A 124 -5.47 15.89 0.42
CA HIS A 124 -6.46 16.69 -0.31
C HIS A 124 -7.15 17.77 0.53
N GLY A 125 -6.96 17.76 1.85
CA GLY A 125 -7.56 18.74 2.73
C GLY A 125 -6.89 20.10 2.65
N ASP A 126 -7.66 21.16 2.93
CA ASP A 126 -7.18 22.56 2.91
C ASP A 126 -6.15 22.89 4.01
N GLY A 127 -5.81 21.94 4.88
CA GLY A 127 -4.86 22.14 5.97
C GLY A 127 -4.70 20.91 6.88
N VAL A 128 -3.52 20.77 7.47
CA VAL A 128 -3.15 19.64 8.34
C VAL A 128 -3.93 19.60 9.66
N GLU A 129 -4.53 20.71 10.06
CA GLU A 129 -5.36 20.80 11.27
C GLU A 129 -6.61 19.91 11.22
N LYS A 130 -7.10 19.61 10.01
CA LYS A 130 -8.28 18.75 9.80
C LYS A 130 -7.94 17.26 9.84
N VAL A 131 -6.65 16.90 9.80
CA VAL A 131 -6.23 15.49 9.80
C VAL A 131 -6.51 14.91 11.17
N SER A 132 -7.26 13.80 11.19
CA SER A 132 -7.59 13.07 12.41
C SER A 132 -7.29 11.59 12.20
N TYR A 133 -6.59 11.01 13.16
CA TYR A 133 -6.36 9.58 13.29
C TYR A 133 -6.87 9.14 14.66
N LYS A 134 -7.91 8.29 14.67
CA LYS A 134 -8.58 7.83 15.89
C LYS A 134 -8.96 8.96 16.86
N GLY A 135 -9.40 10.09 16.30
CA GLY A 135 -9.88 11.27 17.05
C GLY A 135 -8.79 12.25 17.50
N ARG A 136 -7.53 12.02 17.16
CA ARG A 136 -6.40 12.91 17.50
C ARG A 136 -5.67 13.35 16.23
N ASN A 137 -5.04 14.52 16.26
CA ASN A 137 -4.32 15.04 15.10
C ASN A 137 -2.83 14.64 15.16
N PRO A 138 -2.29 13.90 14.17
CA PRO A 138 -0.90 13.45 14.18
C PRO A 138 0.12 14.58 13.95
N PHE A 139 -0.30 15.73 13.42
CA PHE A 139 0.56 16.90 13.21
C PHE A 139 0.77 17.72 14.49
N SER A 140 -0.15 17.65 15.46
CA SER A 140 -0.05 18.38 16.72
C SER A 140 0.15 17.49 17.95
N VAL A 141 -0.11 16.18 17.83
CA VAL A 141 0.03 15.21 18.94
C VAL A 141 1.02 14.11 18.54
N ALA A 142 2.25 14.21 19.05
CA ALA A 142 3.34 13.26 18.73
C ALA A 142 2.97 11.79 19.07
N ASP A 143 2.26 11.58 20.17
CA ASP A 143 1.78 10.23 20.56
C ASP A 143 0.75 9.66 19.55
N CYS A 144 -0.04 10.51 18.90
CA CYS A 144 -0.96 10.07 17.84
C CYS A 144 -0.19 9.60 16.60
N PHE A 145 0.86 10.33 16.21
CA PHE A 145 1.73 9.91 15.12
C PHE A 145 2.47 8.60 15.45
N ALA A 146 2.98 8.45 16.68
CA ALA A 146 3.60 7.21 17.15
C ALA A 146 2.60 6.03 17.18
N GLN A 147 1.36 6.27 17.61
CA GLN A 147 0.29 5.27 17.56
C GLN A 147 0.04 4.80 16.12
N MET A 148 -0.05 5.72 15.17
CA MET A 148 -0.27 5.36 13.77
C MET A 148 0.86 4.48 13.21
N PHE A 149 2.12 4.78 13.55
CA PHE A 149 3.25 3.91 13.22
C PHE A 149 3.11 2.51 13.86
N PHE A 150 2.79 2.47 15.15
CA PHE A 150 2.62 1.22 15.88
C PHE A 150 1.50 0.36 15.29
N ASP A 151 0.36 0.96 14.96
CA ASP A 151 -0.79 0.29 14.37
C ASP A 151 -0.43 -0.31 12.99
N VAL A 152 0.30 0.43 12.15
CA VAL A 152 0.79 -0.09 10.86
C VAL A 152 1.78 -1.24 11.05
N TRP A 153 2.69 -1.14 12.02
CA TRP A 153 3.57 -2.24 12.37
C TRP A 153 2.79 -3.48 12.80
N ALA A 154 1.80 -3.33 13.68
CA ALA A 154 0.94 -4.41 14.15
C ALA A 154 0.14 -5.04 13.00
N ILE A 155 -0.44 -4.22 12.12
CA ILE A 155 -1.12 -4.66 10.89
C ILE A 155 -0.18 -5.53 10.05
N LYS A 156 1.07 -5.11 9.81
CA LYS A 156 2.03 -5.89 9.03
C LYS A 156 2.33 -7.25 9.68
N GLN A 157 2.50 -7.29 11.00
CA GLN A 157 2.71 -8.56 11.72
C GLN A 157 1.47 -9.47 11.61
N SER A 158 0.28 -8.91 11.74
CA SER A 158 -0.97 -9.67 11.68
C SER A 158 -1.30 -10.12 10.26
N ILE A 159 -1.00 -9.33 9.22
CA ILE A 159 -1.11 -9.76 7.82
C ILE A 159 -0.11 -10.87 7.50
N ALA A 160 1.13 -10.81 8.00
CA ALA A 160 2.09 -11.90 7.80
C ALA A 160 1.56 -13.24 8.35
N LYS A 161 0.95 -13.23 9.55
CA LYS A 161 0.29 -14.40 10.14
C LYS A 161 -0.92 -14.85 9.32
N TYR A 162 -1.78 -13.91 8.92
CA TYR A 162 -2.93 -14.18 8.06
C TYR A 162 -2.49 -14.87 6.76
N PHE A 163 -1.45 -14.36 6.12
CA PHE A 163 -0.94 -14.88 4.86
C PHE A 163 -0.44 -16.32 4.98
N ASP A 164 0.34 -16.63 6.02
CA ASP A 164 0.79 -18.01 6.30
C ASP A 164 -0.42 -18.93 6.52
N TRP A 165 -1.37 -18.53 7.37
CA TRP A 165 -2.46 -19.40 7.83
C TRP A 165 -3.57 -19.61 6.81
N VAL A 166 -3.94 -18.56 6.08
CA VAL A 166 -5.10 -18.55 5.19
C VAL A 166 -4.71 -18.81 3.74
N ILE A 167 -3.47 -18.49 3.34
CA ILE A 167 -3.04 -18.58 1.94
C ILE A 167 -1.98 -19.66 1.75
N GLU A 168 -0.87 -19.63 2.48
CA GLU A 168 0.26 -20.53 2.22
C GLU A 168 0.03 -21.95 2.73
N ARG A 169 -0.38 -22.11 3.99
CA ARG A 169 -0.60 -23.44 4.60
C ARG A 169 -1.67 -24.26 3.86
N PRO A 170 -2.85 -23.71 3.50
CA PRO A 170 -3.84 -24.48 2.75
C PRO A 170 -3.31 -24.93 1.38
N LYS A 171 -2.55 -24.09 0.69
CA LYS A 171 -1.90 -24.48 -0.58
C LYS A 171 -0.88 -25.60 -0.38
N ALA A 172 -0.05 -25.52 0.66
CA ALA A 172 0.91 -26.56 0.99
C ALA A 172 0.23 -27.88 1.38
N GLN A 173 -0.87 -27.81 2.14
CA GLN A 173 -1.67 -28.98 2.51
C GLN A 173 -2.31 -29.64 1.28
N LEU A 174 -2.93 -28.85 0.40
CA LEU A 174 -3.50 -29.35 -0.85
C LEU A 174 -2.44 -30.00 -1.73
N ARG A 175 -1.27 -29.37 -1.88
CA ARG A 175 -0.14 -29.94 -2.63
C ARG A 175 0.29 -31.28 -2.04
N ARG A 176 0.51 -31.37 -0.73
CA ARG A 176 0.84 -32.64 -0.06
C ARG A 176 -0.23 -33.70 -0.23
N TYR A 177 -1.51 -33.30 -0.23
CA TYR A 177 -2.62 -34.21 -0.48
C TYR A 177 -2.57 -34.76 -1.90
N ILE A 178 -2.40 -33.89 -2.91
CA ILE A 178 -2.25 -34.29 -4.31
C ILE A 178 -1.02 -35.19 -4.48
N ASP A 179 0.15 -34.80 -3.96
CA ASP A 179 1.38 -35.60 -4.06
C ASP A 179 1.24 -37.00 -3.41
N LYS A 180 0.40 -37.12 -2.37
CA LYS A 180 0.18 -38.37 -1.62
C LYS A 180 -0.95 -39.23 -2.19
N TYR A 181 -1.97 -38.62 -2.79
CA TYR A 181 -3.23 -39.30 -3.14
C TYR A 181 -3.68 -39.09 -4.60
N GLY A 182 -3.00 -38.26 -5.40
CA GLY A 182 -3.19 -38.14 -6.85
C GLY A 182 -1.89 -38.56 -7.56
N THR A 183 -1.88 -39.43 -8.55
CA THR A 183 -2.89 -39.82 -9.56
C THR A 183 -3.52 -41.19 -9.29
N SER A 184 -4.74 -41.22 -8.75
CA SER A 184 -5.67 -42.32 -9.04
C SER A 184 -6.70 -41.78 -10.03
N GLU A 185 -6.76 -42.41 -11.20
CA GLU A 185 -7.76 -42.16 -12.24
C GLU A 185 -9.17 -42.10 -11.62
N LEU A 186 -9.89 -41.02 -11.90
CA LEU A 186 -11.35 -40.95 -11.77
C LEU A 186 -11.96 -41.37 -13.10
#